data_AF-A0A6L3ZJB9-F1
#
_entry.id   AF-A0A6L3ZJB9-F1
#
_cell.length_a   1.000
_cell.length_b   1.000
_cell.length_c   1.000
_cell.angle_alpha   90.00
_cell.angle_beta   90.00
_cell.angle_gamma   90.00
#
_symmetry.space_group_name_H-M   'P 1'
#
loop_
_entity.id
_entity.type
_entity.pdbx_description
1 polymer ?
#
loop_
_entity_poly.entity_id
_entity_poly.type
_entity_poly.pdbx_seq_one_letter_code
_entity_poly.pdbx_strand_id
1 'polypeptide(L)'
;MMRYTHRRLRKNWKILTFHFKKGEYTLPYQKLHKKGFMIDLMTGIVRENDRVIYKCYEHLYELSDDGCIHLVGIDVERQLK
;
A
#
# COMPACT_ATOMS: atom_id res chain seq x y z
N MET A 1 22.74 -1.96 1.19
CA MET A 1 21.54 -1.67 2.00
C MET A 1 20.34 -1.25 1.14
N MET A 2 20.47 -0.27 0.22
CA MET A 2 19.36 0.20 -0.65
C MET A 2 18.67 -0.90 -1.50
N ARG A 3 19.42 -1.84 -2.10
CA ARG A 3 18.83 -2.91 -2.95
C ARG A 3 17.80 -3.78 -2.23
N TYR A 4 17.95 -3.97 -0.92
CA TYR A 4 17.06 -4.82 -0.13
C TYR A 4 15.71 -4.13 0.13
N THR A 5 15.74 -2.83 0.44
CA THR A 5 14.54 -1.99 0.61
C THR A 5 13.71 -1.96 -0.67
N HIS A 6 14.34 -1.75 -1.84
CA HIS A 6 13.65 -1.79 -3.12
C HIS A 6 12.98 -3.14 -3.43
N ARG A 7 13.64 -4.26 -3.08
CA ARG A 7 13.06 -5.60 -3.27
C ARG A 7 11.81 -5.80 -2.41
N ARG A 8 11.83 -5.33 -1.16
CA ARG A 8 10.67 -5.45 -0.26
C ARG A 8 9.53 -4.51 -0.65
N LEU A 9 9.81 -3.27 -1.03
CA LEU A 9 8.82 -2.33 -1.59
C LEU A 9 8.12 -2.93 -2.81
N ARG A 10 8.88 -3.52 -3.75
CA ARG A 10 8.32 -4.19 -4.93
C ARG A 10 7.49 -5.42 -4.57
N LYS A 11 7.84 -6.14 -3.50
CA LYS A 11 7.05 -7.27 -3.00
C LYS A 11 5.70 -6.79 -2.47
N ASN A 12 5.67 -5.75 -1.64
CA ASN A 12 4.44 -5.14 -1.16
C ASN A 12 3.53 -4.70 -2.31
N TRP A 13 4.08 -3.96 -3.28
CA TRP A 13 3.33 -3.52 -4.45
C TRP A 13 2.73 -4.68 -5.25
N LYS A 14 3.50 -5.75 -5.49
CA LYS A 14 2.99 -6.96 -6.17
C LYS A 14 1.85 -7.62 -5.41
N ILE A 15 1.94 -7.72 -4.08
CA ILE A 15 0.89 -8.32 -3.25
C ILE A 15 -0.39 -7.48 -3.37
N LEU A 16 -0.29 -6.16 -3.17
CA LEU A 16 -1.44 -5.26 -3.24
C LEU A 16 -2.07 -5.29 -4.64
N THR A 17 -1.29 -5.00 -5.70
CA THR A 17 -1.80 -4.97 -7.08
C THR A 17 -2.43 -6.28 -7.53
N PHE A 18 -1.91 -7.44 -7.10
CA PHE A 18 -2.51 -8.74 -7.41
C PHE A 18 -3.94 -8.86 -6.87
N HIS A 19 -4.20 -8.37 -5.66
CA HIS A 19 -5.52 -8.42 -5.05
C HIS A 19 -6.46 -7.35 -5.62
N PHE A 20 -5.99 -6.10 -5.75
CA PHE A 20 -6.84 -5.01 -6.24
C PHE A 20 -7.21 -5.17 -7.72
N LYS A 21 -6.34 -5.75 -8.56
CA LYS A 21 -6.70 -6.10 -9.96
C LYS A 21 -7.79 -7.16 -10.09
N LYS A 22 -8.05 -7.93 -9.02
CA LYS A 22 -9.15 -8.91 -8.97
C LYS A 22 -10.48 -8.29 -8.50
N GLY A 23 -10.52 -6.97 -8.29
CA GLY A 23 -11.70 -6.27 -7.79
C GLY A 23 -11.87 -6.32 -6.27
N GLU A 24 -10.89 -6.84 -5.52
CA GLU A 24 -10.91 -6.78 -4.06
C GLU A 24 -10.41 -5.39 -3.61
N TYR A 25 -11.32 -4.47 -3.23
CA TYR A 25 -10.97 -3.10 -2.78
C TYR A 25 -10.70 -2.96 -1.29
N THR A 26 -10.92 -4.02 -0.52
CA THR A 26 -10.69 -4.09 0.93
C THR A 26 -10.08 -5.45 1.27
N LEU A 27 -8.99 -5.45 2.04
CA LEU A 27 -8.22 -6.65 2.35
C LEU A 27 -7.80 -6.69 3.82
N PRO A 28 -8.09 -7.78 4.55
CA PRO A 28 -7.58 -7.91 5.92
C PRO A 28 -6.05 -7.88 5.97
N TYR A 29 -5.47 -7.01 6.81
CA TYR A 29 -4.02 -6.87 7.00
C TYR A 29 -3.38 -8.23 7.32
N GLN A 30 -4.01 -9.04 8.15
CA GLN A 30 -3.51 -10.38 8.50
C GLN A 30 -3.32 -11.30 7.27
N LYS A 31 -4.24 -11.24 6.29
CA LYS A 31 -4.16 -12.03 5.04
C LYS A 31 -2.97 -11.59 4.20
N LEU A 32 -2.70 -10.28 4.16
CA LEU A 32 -1.55 -9.72 3.46
C LEU A 32 -0.24 -10.04 4.19
N HIS A 33 -0.22 -9.91 5.52
CA HIS A 33 0.95 -10.18 6.35
C HIS A 33 1.42 -11.63 6.22
N LYS A 34 0.50 -12.61 6.12
CA LYS A 34 0.84 -14.02 5.83
C LYS A 34 1.55 -14.21 4.48
N LYS A 35 1.38 -13.29 3.53
CA LYS A 35 2.10 -13.26 2.24
C LYS A 35 3.43 -12.47 2.33
N GLY A 36 3.75 -11.98 3.51
CA GLY A 36 4.93 -11.18 3.81
C GLY A 36 4.82 -9.73 3.36
N PHE A 37 3.60 -9.17 3.38
CA PHE A 37 3.36 -7.73 3.33
C PHE A 37 3.72 -7.07 4.66
N MET A 38 4.29 -5.87 4.61
CA MET A 38 4.65 -5.08 5.81
C MET A 38 4.26 -3.62 5.63
N ILE A 39 3.38 -3.07 6.45
CA ILE A 39 2.87 -1.69 6.32
C ILE A 39 4.00 -0.63 6.42
N ASP A 40 5.07 -0.91 7.17
CA ASP A 40 6.21 0.00 7.30
C ASP A 40 7.06 0.10 6.02
N LEU A 41 6.82 -0.79 5.06
CA LEU A 41 7.53 -0.84 3.78
C LEU A 41 6.65 -0.28 2.67
N MET A 42 6.35 1.01 2.81
CA MET A 42 5.61 1.82 1.85
C MET A 42 6.54 2.84 1.21
N THR A 43 6.18 3.33 0.02
CA THR A 43 7.01 4.33 -0.68
C THR A 43 6.87 5.72 -0.07
N GLY A 44 5.81 5.96 0.70
CA GLY A 44 5.59 7.18 1.45
C GLY A 44 4.40 7.09 2.38
N ILE A 45 4.23 8.10 3.22
CA ILE A 45 3.08 8.28 4.10
C ILE A 45 2.62 9.73 3.94
N VAL A 46 1.32 9.92 3.70
CA VAL A 46 0.65 11.22 3.72
C VAL A 46 -0.30 11.22 4.91
N ARG A 47 -0.25 12.29 5.70
CA ARG A 47 -1.21 12.51 6.78
C ARG A 47 -2.23 13.53 6.30
N GLU A 48 -3.49 13.13 6.22
CA GLU A 48 -4.61 14.00 5.88
C GLU A 48 -5.54 14.07 7.08
N ASN A 49 -5.58 15.21 7.75
CA ASN A 49 -6.30 15.39 9.03
C ASN A 49 -5.85 14.32 10.04
N ASP A 50 -6.79 13.48 10.50
CA ASP A 50 -6.56 12.37 11.44
C ASP A 50 -6.30 11.02 10.74
N ARG A 51 -6.21 11.00 9.41
CA ARG A 51 -6.03 9.77 8.62
C ARG A 51 -4.59 9.60 8.16
N VAL A 52 -4.12 8.36 8.19
CA VAL A 52 -2.80 7.97 7.68
C VAL A 52 -2.98 7.24 6.36
N ILE A 53 -2.56 7.89 5.28
CA ILE A 53 -2.60 7.34 3.93
C ILE A 53 -1.20 6.86 3.56
N TYR A 54 -1.08 5.57 3.27
CA TYR A 54 0.14 4.92 2.85
C TYR A 54 0.25 4.96 1.32
N LYS A 55 1.35 5.53 0.81
CA LYS A 55 1.68 5.49 -0.61
C LYS A 55 2.44 4.21 -0.94
N CYS A 56 1.99 3.45 -1.95
CA CYS A 56 2.78 2.40 -2.57
C CYS A 56 2.83 2.62 -4.09
N TYR A 57 3.90 3.24 -4.56
CA TYR A 57 4.01 3.75 -5.93
C TYR A 57 2.85 4.70 -6.26
N GLU A 58 2.11 4.44 -7.34
CA GLU A 58 0.96 5.25 -7.77
C GLU A 58 -0.32 4.97 -6.98
N HIS A 59 -0.35 4.07 -6.00
CA HIS A 59 -1.58 3.73 -5.27
C HIS A 59 -1.56 4.24 -3.83
N LEU A 60 -2.72 4.66 -3.35
CA LEU A 60 -2.96 5.16 -2.01
C LEU A 60 -3.76 4.14 -1.21
N TYR A 61 -3.32 3.86 0.02
CA TYR A 61 -3.93 2.88 0.89
C TYR A 61 -4.22 3.46 2.27
N GLU A 62 -5.31 3.05 2.88
CA GLU A 62 -5.65 3.38 4.27
C GLU A 62 -5.73 2.08 5.08
N LEU A 63 -5.20 2.11 6.31
CA LEU A 63 -5.40 1.03 7.28
C LEU A 63 -6.49 1.49 8.25
N SER A 64 -7.60 0.77 8.26
CA SER A 64 -8.72 1.00 9.17
C SER A 64 -8.50 0.34 10.53
N ASP A 65 -9.29 0.75 11.52
CA ASP A 65 -9.20 0.26 12.90
C ASP A 65 -9.59 -1.22 13.05
N ASP A 66 -10.40 -1.77 12.12
CA ASP A 66 -10.72 -3.20 12.05
C ASP A 66 -9.59 -4.03 11.43
N GLY A 67 -8.46 -3.40 11.10
CA GLY A 67 -7.27 -4.06 10.56
C GLY A 67 -7.41 -4.42 9.08
N CYS A 68 -8.18 -3.66 8.31
CA CYS A 68 -8.29 -3.80 6.87
C CYS A 68 -7.48 -2.74 6.12
N ILE A 69 -6.93 -3.12 4.97
CA ILE A 69 -6.30 -2.20 4.03
C ILE A 69 -7.28 -1.91 2.92
N HIS A 70 -7.56 -0.63 2.71
CA HIS A 70 -8.43 -0.12 1.66
C HIS A 70 -7.59 0.55 0.58
N LEU A 71 -7.92 0.33 -0.69
CA LEU A 71 -7.41 1.16 -1.78
C LEU A 71 -8.28 2.42 -1.86
N VAL A 72 -7.70 3.58 -1.55
CA VAL A 72 -8.44 4.86 -1.45
C VAL A 72 -8.23 5.76 -2.66
N GLY A 73 -7.23 5.48 -3.50
CA GLY A 73 -7.01 6.25 -4.72
C GLY A 73 -5.72 5.93 -5.46
N ILE A 74 -5.46 6.74 -6.47
CA ILE A 74 -4.22 6.73 -7.26
C ILE A 74 -3.54 8.09 -7.07
N ASP A 75 -2.27 8.08 -6.73
CA ASP A 75 -1.43 9.27 -6.63
C ASP A 75 -1.08 9.78 -8.04
N VAL A 76 -1.78 10.82 -8.49
CA VAL A 76 -1.64 11.39 -9.83
C VAL A 76 -0.47 12.38 -9.92
N GLU A 77 0.21 12.72 -8.82
CA GLU A 77 1.34 13.66 -8.81
C GLU A 77 2.52 13.23 -9.71
N ARG A 78 2.55 11.96 -10.15
CA ARG A 78 3.55 11.44 -11.09
C ARG A 78 3.26 11.65 -12.57
N GLN A 79 2.10 12.18 -12.98
CA GLN A 79 1.78 12.39 -14.40
C GLN A 79 2.14 13.78 -14.94
N LEU A 80 2.68 14.69 -14.10
CA LEU A 80 3.00 16.07 -14.49
C LEU A 80 4.50 16.41 -14.49
N LYS A 81 5.38 15.41 -14.61
CA LYS A 81 6.82 15.64 -14.81
C LYS A 81 7.34 14.96 -16.07
#